data_AF-A5PB50-F1
#
_entry.id   AF-A5PB50-F1
#
_cell.length_a   1.000
_cell.length_b   1.000
_cell.length_c   1.000
_cell.angle_alpha   90.00
_cell.angle_beta   90.00
_cell.angle_gamma   90.00
#
_symmetry.space_group_name_H-M   'P 1'
#
loop_
_entity.id
_entity.type
_entity.pdbx_description
1 polymer ?
#
loop_
_entity_poly.entity_id
_entity_poly.type
_entity_poly.pdbx_seq_one_letter_code
_entity_poly.pdbx_strand_id
1 'polypeptide(L)'
;MLATILTALAGIAVGIVGMRLWQQSQTASANASSDGGAGVDTPKLNFDRTRVLLIGAGVLVAATLAVLLIKPDDDGTGAAPGSAIALNQNSQQLEDVDTMIERLAARLEANPEDGEGFRMLGWSYLMTNRPQEAIAPFERAIELLPQSAAARSGYGEALVALAKGEVTRDARQAFEQALAIDPTEPRARYFRGRLLAQQGRQQEALDLWIDLANSASPDAPWQADVRRDINQLAGELGTDVSGRLNASPPPSMTGQPPALDAATVQAANSLPPSEQEAMIEKMVEGLATRLKSNPDDPEGWARLIRSRMVRGQAEQAKADLATARKALAGNSQGLALVNATASEVGVP
;
A
#
# COMPACT_ATOMS: atom_id res chain seq x y z
N MET A 1 -5.64 33.63 25.90
CA MET A 1 -6.04 32.23 26.13
C MET A 1 -5.94 31.39 24.85
N LEU A 2 -4.88 31.55 24.05
CA LEU A 2 -4.66 30.74 22.82
C LEU A 2 -3.28 30.06 22.78
N ALA A 3 -2.38 30.39 23.71
CA ALA A 3 -1.07 29.76 23.83
C ALA A 3 -1.02 28.56 24.81
N THR A 4 -2.08 28.34 25.60
CA THR A 4 -2.15 27.25 26.59
C THR A 4 -2.82 25.97 26.09
N ILE A 5 -3.48 26.00 24.92
CA ILE A 5 -4.12 24.81 24.33
C ILE A 5 -3.10 23.93 23.59
N LEU A 6 -1.98 24.51 23.12
CA LEU A 6 -0.92 23.77 22.42
C LEU A 6 0.05 23.00 23.35
N THR A 7 0.04 23.27 24.65
CA THR A 7 0.85 22.53 25.64
C THR A 7 0.11 21.36 26.30
N ALA A 8 -1.18 21.18 26.06
CA ALA A 8 -1.95 20.08 26.65
C ALA A 8 -1.88 18.74 25.85
N LEU A 9 -1.16 18.70 24.73
CA LEU A 9 -0.86 17.47 23.98
C LEU A 9 0.62 17.02 24.12
N ALA A 10 1.38 17.69 24.98
CA ALA A 10 2.76 17.34 25.29
C ALA A 10 2.93 17.19 26.81
N GLY A 11 2.38 16.13 27.40
CA GLY A 11 2.66 15.83 28.80
C GLY A 11 1.73 14.80 29.44
N ILE A 12 2.32 13.64 29.75
CA ILE A 12 1.88 12.59 30.70
C ILE A 12 1.30 11.33 30.03
N ALA A 13 2.23 10.48 29.58
CA ALA A 13 2.26 9.06 29.93
C ALA A 13 3.68 8.49 29.70
N VAL A 14 4.68 9.08 30.38
CA VAL A 14 5.89 8.35 30.75
C VAL A 14 5.60 7.74 32.13
N GLY A 15 5.42 6.43 32.15
CA GLY A 15 5.21 5.65 33.37
C GLY A 15 4.51 4.34 33.02
N ILE A 16 5.22 3.22 33.14
CA ILE A 16 4.83 1.84 32.75
C ILE A 16 5.27 1.42 31.33
N VAL A 17 6.52 1.68 30.95
CA VAL A 17 7.31 0.79 30.03
C VAL A 17 8.80 0.75 30.45
N GLY A 18 9.30 1.78 31.13
CA GLY A 18 10.71 1.90 31.57
C GLY A 18 11.21 0.89 32.61
N MET A 19 10.39 -0.06 33.10
CA MET A 19 10.82 -1.07 34.07
C MET A 19 11.14 -2.44 33.46
N ARG A 20 10.81 -2.67 32.17
CA ARG A 20 11.14 -3.94 31.47
C ARG A 20 12.46 -3.91 30.70
N LEU A 21 13.03 -2.74 30.45
CA LEU A 21 14.32 -2.59 29.74
C LEU A 21 15.54 -2.61 30.68
N TRP A 22 15.34 -2.54 32.01
CA TRP A 22 16.45 -2.62 32.97
C TRP A 22 16.85 -4.07 33.30
N GLN A 23 15.92 -5.03 33.24
CA GLN A 23 16.20 -6.44 33.55
C GLN A 23 16.92 -7.21 32.42
N GLN A 24 16.87 -6.73 31.17
CA GLN A 24 17.57 -7.37 30.04
C GLN A 24 19.05 -6.95 29.94
N SER A 25 19.44 -5.84 30.55
CA SER A 25 20.81 -5.33 30.52
C SER A 25 21.78 -6.06 31.45
N GLN A 26 21.28 -6.86 32.40
CA GLN A 26 22.14 -7.63 33.32
C GLN A 26 22.46 -9.05 32.85
N THR A 27 21.70 -9.62 31.91
CA THR A 27 21.99 -10.97 31.38
C THR A 27 23.00 -10.96 30.23
N ALA A 28 23.22 -9.83 29.58
CA ALA A 28 24.19 -9.70 28.48
C ALA A 28 25.65 -9.65 28.95
N SER A 29 25.90 -9.27 30.21
CA SER A 29 27.26 -9.12 30.74
C SER A 29 27.90 -10.43 31.22
N ALA A 30 27.17 -11.55 31.20
CA ALA A 30 27.68 -12.85 31.68
C ALA A 30 28.29 -13.74 30.58
N ASN A 31 28.12 -13.43 29.29
CA ASN A 31 28.58 -14.30 28.19
C ASN A 31 29.70 -13.69 27.31
N ALA A 32 30.20 -12.50 27.63
CA ALA A 32 31.31 -11.89 26.90
C ALA A 32 32.67 -12.24 27.52
N SER A 33 33.05 -13.52 27.49
CA SER A 33 34.45 -13.94 27.65
C SER A 33 34.65 -15.38 27.16
N SER A 34 34.70 -15.57 25.85
CA SER A 34 35.58 -16.57 25.23
C SER A 34 35.63 -16.39 23.72
N ASP A 35 36.87 -16.32 23.25
CA ASP A 35 37.40 -16.63 21.93
C ASP A 35 37.04 -15.81 20.70
N GLY A 36 38.12 -15.40 20.04
CA GLY A 36 38.14 -14.75 18.74
C GLY A 36 38.18 -15.76 17.60
N GLY A 37 37.81 -15.25 16.44
CA GLY A 37 37.92 -15.91 15.15
C GLY A 37 37.44 -14.93 14.08
N ALA A 38 38.38 -14.43 13.28
CA ALA A 38 38.10 -13.54 12.18
C ALA A 38 37.27 -14.26 11.10
N GLY A 39 35.98 -13.95 11.06
CA GLY A 39 35.10 -14.13 9.91
C GLY A 39 34.36 -12.81 9.73
N VAL A 40 34.59 -12.12 8.61
CA VAL A 40 33.76 -10.97 8.24
C VAL A 40 32.40 -11.52 7.83
N ASP A 41 31.53 -11.72 8.81
CA ASP A 41 30.11 -11.94 8.59
C ASP A 41 29.53 -10.63 8.06
N THR A 42 29.56 -10.46 6.74
CA THR A 42 28.75 -9.43 6.09
C THR A 42 27.30 -9.66 6.49
N PRO A 43 26.61 -8.69 7.10
CA PRO A 43 25.20 -8.84 7.43
C PRO A 43 24.43 -9.04 6.12
N LYS A 44 23.89 -10.26 5.92
CA LYS A 44 22.97 -10.53 4.82
C LYS A 44 21.75 -9.65 5.03
N LEU A 45 21.41 -8.83 4.04
CA LEU A 45 20.18 -8.05 4.06
C LEU A 45 19.00 -8.99 4.32
N ASN A 46 18.40 -8.89 5.50
CA ASN A 46 17.08 -9.44 5.75
C ASN A 46 16.09 -8.43 5.17
N PHE A 47 15.90 -8.48 3.85
CA PHE A 47 14.61 -8.05 3.30
C PHE A 47 13.57 -8.87 4.06
N ASP A 48 12.71 -8.19 4.80
CA ASP A 48 11.68 -8.85 5.58
C ASP A 48 10.98 -9.84 4.66
N ARG A 49 10.87 -11.12 5.08
CA ARG A 49 10.41 -12.23 4.23
C ARG A 49 8.94 -12.08 3.81
N THR A 50 8.33 -10.98 4.23
CA THR A 50 6.99 -10.53 3.91
C THR A 50 6.96 -9.95 2.50
N ARG A 51 6.82 -10.87 1.53
CA ARG A 51 6.23 -10.69 0.18
C ARG A 51 6.32 -9.27 -0.40
N VAL A 52 7.44 -8.94 -1.04
CA VAL A 52 7.45 -7.81 -1.98
C VAL A 52 6.85 -8.28 -3.30
N LEU A 53 5.52 -8.22 -3.39
CA LEU A 53 4.83 -8.08 -4.65
C LEU A 53 4.82 -6.58 -4.96
N LEU A 54 5.22 -6.16 -6.16
CA LEU A 54 4.93 -4.79 -6.59
C LEU A 54 3.43 -4.73 -6.88
N ILE A 55 2.66 -4.39 -5.85
CA ILE A 55 1.19 -4.41 -5.87
C ILE A 55 0.71 -3.26 -6.75
N GLY A 56 0.28 -3.60 -7.97
CA GLY A 56 -0.58 -2.76 -8.78
C GLY A 56 -2.02 -2.78 -8.27
N ALA A 57 -2.33 -2.14 -7.12
CA ALA A 57 -3.70 -1.93 -6.63
C ALA A 57 -4.66 -3.16 -6.71
N GLY A 58 -4.79 -3.91 -5.61
CA GLY A 58 -5.78 -4.97 -5.42
C GLY A 58 -7.26 -4.55 -5.54
N VAL A 59 -7.57 -3.28 -5.79
CA VAL A 59 -8.94 -2.79 -6.08
C VAL A 59 -9.19 -2.70 -7.60
N LEU A 60 -8.15 -2.59 -8.43
CA LEU A 60 -8.30 -2.58 -9.88
C LEU A 60 -8.59 -3.97 -10.45
N VAL A 61 -8.08 -5.05 -9.84
CA VAL A 61 -8.27 -6.43 -10.32
C VAL A 61 -9.76 -6.73 -10.58
N ALA A 62 -10.63 -6.49 -9.60
CA ALA A 62 -12.07 -6.77 -9.74
C ALA A 62 -12.74 -5.85 -10.78
N ALA A 63 -12.38 -4.57 -10.82
CA ALA A 63 -12.94 -3.62 -11.77
C ALA A 63 -12.45 -3.88 -13.22
N THR A 64 -11.18 -4.22 -13.42
CA THR A 64 -10.64 -4.56 -14.74
C THR A 64 -11.11 -5.93 -15.22
N LEU A 65 -11.19 -6.93 -14.33
CA LEU A 65 -11.80 -8.22 -14.65
C LEU A 65 -13.28 -8.05 -15.05
N ALA A 66 -14.04 -7.24 -14.30
CA ALA A 66 -15.43 -6.96 -14.63
C ALA A 66 -15.59 -6.18 -15.96
N VAL A 67 -14.75 -5.19 -16.25
CA VAL A 67 -14.79 -4.43 -17.51
C VAL A 67 -14.43 -5.29 -18.72
N LEU A 68 -13.54 -6.28 -18.57
CA LEU A 68 -13.17 -7.19 -19.67
C LEU A 68 -14.13 -8.37 -19.87
N LEU A 69 -14.93 -8.71 -18.86
CA LEU A 69 -16.06 -9.64 -18.98
C LEU A 69 -17.26 -9.01 -19.71
N ILE A 70 -17.24 -7.69 -19.94
CA ILE A 70 -18.28 -6.94 -20.67
C ILE A 70 -17.66 -6.37 -21.96
N LYS A 71 -17.29 -7.24 -22.90
CA LYS A 71 -17.09 -6.80 -24.29
C LYS A 71 -18.33 -7.21 -25.08
N PRO A 72 -19.12 -6.28 -25.63
CA PRO A 72 -20.31 -6.63 -26.39
C PRO A 72 -19.89 -7.28 -27.71
N ASP A 73 -20.52 -8.40 -28.05
CA ASP A 73 -20.53 -8.91 -29.41
C ASP A 73 -21.16 -7.84 -30.31
N ASP A 74 -20.45 -7.54 -31.39
CA ASP A 74 -20.69 -6.41 -32.28
C ASP A 74 -21.88 -6.72 -33.20
N ASP A 75 -23.11 -6.50 -32.71
CA ASP A 75 -24.32 -6.40 -33.54
C ASP A 75 -24.87 -4.98 -33.42
N GLY A 76 -24.48 -4.14 -34.39
CA GLY A 76 -24.75 -2.71 -34.40
C GLY A 76 -26.23 -2.34 -34.28
N THR A 77 -26.57 -1.57 -33.25
CA THR A 77 -27.55 -0.48 -33.32
C THR A 77 -27.19 0.58 -32.28
N GLY A 78 -27.05 1.83 -32.72
CA GLY A 78 -26.67 2.95 -31.85
C GLY A 78 -27.81 3.44 -30.96
N ALA A 79 -27.47 3.74 -29.70
CA ALA A 79 -28.11 4.78 -28.90
C ALA A 79 -27.19 5.19 -27.74
N ALA A 80 -26.83 6.47 -27.67
CA ALA A 80 -26.18 7.11 -26.53
C ALA A 80 -27.25 7.70 -25.56
N PRO A 81 -26.87 8.44 -24.51
CA PRO A 81 -26.34 8.02 -23.23
C PRO A 81 -27.35 8.35 -22.10
N GLY A 82 -27.70 7.39 -21.26
CA GLY A 82 -28.67 7.65 -20.19
C GLY A 82 -29.09 6.41 -19.43
N SER A 83 -28.24 5.92 -18.54
CA SER A 83 -28.63 4.87 -17.57
C SER A 83 -27.74 4.93 -16.33
N ALA A 84 -27.68 6.08 -15.67
CA ALA A 84 -27.17 6.21 -14.30
C ALA A 84 -28.20 5.73 -13.25
N ILE A 85 -29.13 4.83 -13.59
CA ILE A 85 -30.17 4.34 -12.68
C ILE A 85 -30.32 2.83 -12.83
N ALA A 86 -29.37 2.09 -12.26
CA ALA A 86 -29.57 0.71 -11.77
C ALA A 86 -28.50 0.29 -10.73
N LEU A 87 -27.78 1.24 -10.09
CA LEU A 87 -26.81 0.93 -9.04
C LEU A 87 -27.44 0.73 -7.65
N ASN A 88 -28.77 0.55 -7.58
CA ASN A 88 -29.48 0.36 -6.33
C ASN A 88 -30.39 -0.87 -6.43
N GLN A 89 -29.76 -2.06 -6.42
CA GLN A 89 -30.33 -3.35 -6.00
C GLN A 89 -29.34 -4.54 -6.08
N ASN A 90 -28.17 -4.40 -6.72
CA ASN A 90 -27.14 -5.46 -6.80
C ASN A 90 -25.90 -5.19 -5.95
N SER A 91 -26.10 -4.77 -4.70
CA SER A 91 -25.09 -4.91 -3.63
C SER A 91 -25.04 -6.34 -3.07
N GLN A 92 -25.82 -7.27 -3.65
CA GLN A 92 -25.60 -8.70 -3.45
C GLN A 92 -24.38 -9.14 -4.28
N GLN A 93 -23.31 -9.41 -3.53
CA GLN A 93 -22.22 -10.30 -3.92
C GLN A 93 -21.25 -9.70 -4.95
N LEU A 94 -20.28 -8.91 -4.47
CA LEU A 94 -18.98 -8.91 -5.13
C LEU A 94 -18.56 -10.38 -5.20
N GLU A 95 -18.50 -10.93 -6.41
CA GLU A 95 -18.06 -12.31 -6.60
C GLU A 95 -16.69 -12.49 -5.95
N ASP A 96 -16.51 -13.64 -5.32
CA ASP A 96 -15.24 -13.95 -4.69
C ASP A 96 -14.09 -13.88 -5.71
N VAL A 97 -12.92 -13.42 -5.27
CA VAL A 97 -11.78 -13.16 -6.17
C VAL A 97 -11.35 -14.42 -6.90
N ASP A 98 -11.43 -15.59 -6.25
CA ASP A 98 -11.11 -16.85 -6.91
C ASP A 98 -12.12 -17.19 -8.01
N THR A 99 -13.41 -16.89 -7.81
CA THR A 99 -14.44 -17.09 -8.84
C THR A 99 -14.18 -16.22 -10.08
N MET A 100 -13.74 -14.97 -9.89
CA MET A 100 -13.40 -14.08 -11.01
C MET A 100 -12.17 -14.58 -11.78
N ILE A 101 -11.16 -15.10 -11.07
CA ILE A 101 -9.96 -15.68 -11.67
C ILE A 101 -10.31 -16.94 -12.46
N GLU A 102 -11.14 -17.82 -11.91
CA GLU A 102 -11.60 -19.04 -12.59
C GLU A 102 -12.37 -18.73 -13.88
N ARG A 103 -13.24 -17.70 -13.86
CA ARG A 103 -13.93 -17.26 -15.07
C ARG A 103 -13.00 -16.68 -16.11
N LEU A 104 -12.01 -15.88 -15.70
CA LEU A 104 -11.00 -15.39 -16.62
C LEU A 104 -10.24 -16.56 -17.26
N ALA A 105 -9.82 -17.55 -16.47
CA ALA A 105 -9.16 -18.74 -16.96
C ALA A 105 -10.02 -19.50 -17.99
N ALA A 106 -11.28 -19.80 -17.66
CA ALA A 106 -12.21 -20.47 -18.57
C ALA A 106 -12.45 -19.69 -19.87
N ARG A 107 -12.55 -18.37 -19.79
CA ARG A 107 -12.71 -17.51 -20.99
C ARG A 107 -11.46 -17.52 -21.87
N LEU A 108 -10.27 -17.70 -21.31
CA LEU A 108 -9.02 -17.80 -22.05
C LEU A 108 -8.79 -19.19 -22.66
N GLU A 109 -9.39 -20.24 -22.10
CA GLU A 109 -9.47 -21.55 -22.77
C GLU A 109 -10.27 -21.46 -24.07
N ALA A 110 -11.37 -20.70 -24.08
CA ALA A 110 -12.16 -20.44 -25.27
C ALA A 110 -11.49 -19.43 -26.24
N ASN A 111 -10.58 -18.57 -25.75
CA ASN A 111 -9.90 -17.53 -26.53
C ASN A 111 -8.37 -17.63 -26.36
N PRO A 112 -7.72 -18.66 -26.94
CA PRO A 112 -6.32 -18.98 -26.69
C PRO A 112 -5.31 -18.00 -27.29
N GLU A 113 -5.77 -16.99 -28.04
CA GLU A 113 -4.94 -15.96 -28.68
C GLU A 113 -4.91 -14.64 -27.90
N ASP A 114 -5.66 -14.52 -26.80
CA ASP A 114 -5.69 -13.30 -25.99
C ASP A 114 -4.48 -13.22 -25.04
N GLY A 115 -3.34 -12.77 -25.59
CA GLY A 115 -2.10 -12.62 -24.84
C GLY A 115 -2.19 -11.64 -23.67
N GLU A 116 -3.01 -10.60 -23.79
CA GLU A 116 -3.21 -9.62 -22.72
C GLU A 116 -4.06 -10.22 -21.59
N GLY A 117 -5.07 -11.01 -21.95
CA GLY A 117 -5.84 -11.84 -21.03
C GLY A 117 -4.96 -12.79 -20.22
N PHE A 118 -4.06 -13.52 -20.88
CA PHE A 118 -3.09 -14.39 -20.19
C PHE A 118 -2.13 -13.60 -19.28
N ARG A 119 -1.70 -12.40 -19.69
CA ARG A 119 -0.88 -11.50 -18.86
C ARG A 119 -1.63 -11.10 -17.59
N MET A 120 -2.90 -10.73 -17.71
CA MET A 120 -3.74 -10.36 -16.57
C MET A 120 -4.06 -11.55 -15.67
N LEU A 121 -4.26 -12.75 -16.22
CA LEU A 121 -4.45 -13.97 -15.44
C LEU A 121 -3.21 -14.27 -14.59
N GLY A 122 -2.02 -14.23 -15.20
CA GLY A 122 -0.75 -14.41 -14.47
C GLY A 122 -0.58 -13.37 -13.35
N TRP A 123 -0.91 -12.11 -13.66
CA TRP A 123 -0.87 -11.04 -12.66
C TRP A 123 -1.89 -11.24 -11.54
N SER A 124 -3.09 -11.72 -11.86
CA SER A 124 -4.14 -11.98 -10.86
C SER A 124 -3.72 -13.07 -9.88
N TYR A 125 -3.07 -14.13 -10.37
CA TYR A 125 -2.46 -15.15 -9.52
C TYR A 125 -1.34 -14.59 -8.63
N LEU A 126 -0.51 -13.67 -9.11
CA LEU A 126 0.49 -13.02 -8.25
C LEU A 126 -0.16 -12.23 -7.11
N MET A 127 -1.19 -11.45 -7.43
CA MET A 127 -1.90 -10.60 -6.46
C MET A 127 -2.64 -11.41 -5.40
N THR A 128 -3.08 -12.64 -5.73
CA THR A 128 -3.68 -13.59 -4.77
C THR A 128 -2.67 -14.53 -4.13
N ASN A 129 -1.36 -14.26 -4.27
CA ASN A 129 -0.27 -15.06 -3.72
C ASN A 129 -0.29 -16.52 -4.18
N ARG A 130 -0.53 -16.72 -5.47
CA ARG A 130 -0.52 -17.99 -6.20
C ARG A 130 0.57 -17.99 -7.28
N PRO A 131 1.85 -17.78 -6.92
CA PRO A 131 2.91 -17.56 -7.91
C PRO A 131 3.19 -18.79 -8.78
N GLN A 132 2.87 -20.00 -8.32
CA GLN A 132 3.01 -21.22 -9.12
C GLN A 132 2.01 -21.22 -10.28
N GLU A 133 0.75 -20.85 -10.02
CA GLU A 133 -0.28 -20.74 -11.05
C GLU A 133 -0.05 -19.57 -12.01
N ALA A 134 0.74 -18.57 -11.62
CA ALA A 134 1.07 -17.43 -12.47
C ALA A 134 2.01 -17.78 -13.65
N ILE A 135 2.80 -18.85 -13.54
CA ILE A 135 3.87 -19.21 -14.51
C ILE A 135 3.30 -19.46 -15.91
N ALA A 136 2.39 -20.43 -16.05
CA ALA A 136 1.88 -20.83 -17.37
C ALA A 136 1.12 -19.70 -18.10
N PRO A 137 0.27 -18.90 -17.44
CA PRO A 137 -0.33 -17.73 -18.06
C PRO A 137 0.70 -16.70 -18.55
N PHE A 138 1.74 -16.42 -17.76
CA PHE A 138 2.77 -15.49 -18.23
C PHE A 138 3.59 -16.05 -19.39
N GLU A 139 3.91 -17.34 -19.41
CA GLU A 139 4.57 -17.99 -20.55
C GLU A 139 3.72 -17.85 -21.81
N ARG A 140 2.41 -18.13 -21.70
CA ARG A 140 1.48 -17.97 -22.81
C ARG A 140 1.37 -16.52 -23.27
N ALA A 141 1.34 -15.57 -22.35
CA ALA A 141 1.35 -14.15 -22.65
C ALA A 141 2.64 -13.74 -23.39
N ILE A 142 3.79 -14.27 -23.00
CA ILE A 142 5.09 -14.00 -23.63
C ILE A 142 5.16 -14.57 -25.05
N GLU A 143 4.59 -15.74 -25.29
CA GLU A 143 4.49 -16.33 -26.62
C GLU A 143 3.65 -15.46 -27.57
N LEU A 144 2.50 -14.99 -27.09
CA LEU A 144 1.55 -14.20 -27.87
C LEU A 144 1.98 -12.73 -28.01
N LEU A 145 2.70 -12.20 -27.01
CA LEU A 145 3.16 -10.82 -26.92
C LEU A 145 4.68 -10.76 -26.71
N PRO A 146 5.49 -11.11 -27.73
CA PRO A 146 6.94 -11.21 -27.57
C PRO A 146 7.62 -9.87 -27.19
N GLN A 147 6.96 -8.75 -27.51
CA GLN A 147 7.38 -7.37 -27.23
C GLN A 147 6.71 -6.79 -25.96
N SER A 148 6.10 -7.61 -25.11
CA SER A 148 5.52 -7.13 -23.84
C SER A 148 6.55 -7.17 -22.71
N ALA A 149 7.12 -6.01 -22.39
CA ALA A 149 7.99 -5.86 -21.21
C ALA A 149 7.25 -6.22 -19.92
N ALA A 150 5.97 -5.86 -19.82
CA ALA A 150 5.11 -6.15 -18.67
C ALA A 150 4.85 -7.65 -18.45
N ALA A 151 4.69 -8.44 -19.52
CA ALA A 151 4.54 -9.89 -19.40
C ALA A 151 5.84 -10.56 -18.94
N ARG A 152 6.98 -10.15 -19.50
CA ARG A 152 8.30 -10.66 -19.09
C ARG A 152 8.66 -10.26 -17.66
N SER A 153 8.39 -9.02 -17.27
CA SER A 153 8.65 -8.55 -15.91
C SER A 153 7.74 -9.27 -14.91
N GLY A 154 6.47 -9.51 -15.25
CA GLY A 154 5.54 -10.30 -14.42
C GLY A 154 5.97 -11.76 -14.25
N TYR A 155 6.45 -12.41 -15.32
CA TYR A 155 7.05 -13.74 -15.27
C TYR A 155 8.25 -13.79 -14.31
N GLY A 156 9.16 -12.82 -14.44
CA GLY A 156 10.32 -12.70 -13.55
C GLY A 156 9.91 -12.56 -12.08
N GLU A 157 8.88 -11.76 -11.77
CA GLU A 157 8.36 -11.59 -10.41
C GLU A 157 7.76 -12.90 -9.87
N ALA A 158 7.05 -13.67 -10.70
CA ALA A 158 6.56 -14.99 -10.32
C ALA A 158 7.69 -15.95 -9.95
N LEU A 159 8.76 -15.96 -10.74
CA LEU A 159 9.96 -16.76 -10.43
C LEU A 159 10.62 -16.33 -9.12
N VAL A 160 10.71 -15.02 -8.85
CA VAL A 160 11.23 -14.51 -7.57
C VAL A 160 10.35 -14.93 -6.40
N ALA A 161 9.02 -14.87 -6.56
CA ALA A 161 8.08 -15.30 -5.53
C ALA A 161 8.21 -16.80 -5.21
N LEU A 162 8.35 -17.65 -6.25
CA LEU A 162 8.64 -19.08 -6.08
C LEU A 162 9.99 -19.33 -5.39
N ALA A 163 10.99 -18.50 -5.70
CA ALA A 163 12.30 -18.51 -5.06
C ALA A 163 12.33 -17.78 -3.70
N LYS A 164 11.16 -17.49 -3.10
CA LYS A 164 11.04 -16.85 -1.78
C LYS A 164 11.78 -15.51 -1.67
N GLY A 165 11.76 -14.73 -2.74
CA GLY A 165 12.36 -13.39 -2.80
C GLY A 165 13.77 -13.33 -3.38
N GLU A 166 14.38 -14.47 -3.72
CA GLU A 166 15.69 -14.50 -4.38
C GLU A 166 15.57 -14.21 -5.89
N VAL A 167 16.44 -13.35 -6.43
CA VAL A 167 16.48 -13.09 -7.87
C VAL A 167 17.41 -14.12 -8.51
N THR A 168 16.83 -15.26 -8.86
CA THR A 168 17.54 -16.37 -9.51
C THR A 168 18.01 -15.99 -10.92
N ARG A 169 18.83 -16.87 -11.52
CA ARG A 169 19.30 -16.69 -12.91
C ARG A 169 18.13 -16.50 -13.90
N ASP A 170 17.09 -17.30 -13.76
CA ASP A 170 15.95 -17.30 -14.69
C ASP A 170 15.11 -16.03 -14.52
N ALA A 171 14.86 -15.62 -13.28
CA ALA A 171 14.20 -14.36 -12.98
C ALA A 171 14.99 -13.16 -13.53
N ARG A 172 16.31 -13.15 -13.32
CA ARG A 172 17.20 -12.12 -13.88
C ARG A 172 17.09 -12.05 -15.40
N GLN A 173 17.13 -13.18 -16.09
CA GLN A 173 17.01 -13.21 -17.55
C GLN A 173 15.67 -12.61 -18.01
N ALA A 174 14.58 -12.92 -17.32
CA ALA A 174 13.27 -12.33 -17.63
C ALA A 174 13.27 -10.80 -17.48
N PHE A 175 13.87 -10.27 -16.40
CA PHE A 175 14.00 -8.82 -16.20
C PHE A 175 14.93 -8.15 -17.20
N GLU A 176 16.05 -8.78 -17.56
CA GLU A 176 16.97 -8.27 -18.58
C GLU A 176 16.28 -8.19 -19.95
N GLN A 177 15.49 -9.20 -20.31
CA GLN A 177 14.67 -9.17 -21.53
C GLN A 177 13.58 -8.09 -21.48
N ALA A 178 12.92 -7.91 -20.33
CA ALA A 178 11.94 -6.84 -20.15
C ALA A 178 12.58 -5.45 -20.35
N LEU A 179 13.76 -5.22 -19.76
CA LEU A 179 14.52 -3.96 -19.90
C LEU A 179 15.09 -3.74 -21.30
N ALA A 180 15.37 -4.82 -22.04
CA ALA A 180 15.77 -4.71 -23.45
C ALA A 180 14.61 -4.25 -24.35
N ILE A 181 13.37 -4.56 -23.97
CA ILE A 181 12.15 -4.10 -24.66
C ILE A 181 11.79 -2.69 -24.21
N ASP A 182 11.70 -2.47 -22.90
CA ASP A 182 11.41 -1.17 -22.29
C ASP A 182 12.39 -0.89 -21.14
N PRO A 183 13.40 -0.03 -21.37
CA PRO A 183 14.36 0.35 -20.33
C PRO A 183 13.75 1.06 -19.12
N THR A 184 12.52 1.57 -19.25
CA THR A 184 11.81 2.32 -18.20
C THR A 184 10.86 1.45 -17.38
N GLU A 185 10.66 0.18 -17.74
CA GLU A 185 9.69 -0.71 -17.09
C GLU A 185 9.94 -0.84 -15.56
N PRO A 186 9.08 -0.27 -14.70
CA PRO A 186 9.34 -0.13 -13.26
C PRO A 186 9.60 -1.45 -12.55
N ARG A 187 8.85 -2.51 -12.86
CA ARG A 187 9.00 -3.82 -12.21
C ARG A 187 10.39 -4.40 -12.46
N ALA A 188 10.86 -4.38 -13.70
CA ALA A 188 12.16 -4.93 -14.04
C ALA A 188 13.31 -4.09 -13.45
N ARG A 189 13.17 -2.76 -13.41
CA ARG A 189 14.13 -1.86 -12.75
C ARG A 189 14.22 -2.11 -11.25
N TYR A 190 13.09 -2.33 -10.58
CA TYR A 190 13.05 -2.65 -9.16
C TYR A 190 13.79 -3.95 -8.84
N PHE A 191 13.49 -5.02 -9.58
CA PHE A 191 14.16 -6.32 -9.35
C PHE A 191 15.63 -6.33 -9.77
N ARG A 192 16.04 -5.47 -10.72
CA ARG A 192 17.47 -5.21 -10.98
C ARG A 192 18.15 -4.60 -9.75
N GLY A 193 17.50 -3.69 -9.03
CA GLY A 193 17.97 -3.16 -7.74
C GLY A 193 18.10 -4.25 -6.68
N ARG A 194 17.10 -5.13 -6.56
CA ARG A 194 17.16 -6.30 -5.65
C ARG A 194 18.34 -7.21 -5.97
N LEU A 195 18.60 -7.48 -7.25
CA LEU A 195 19.75 -8.28 -7.68
C LEU A 195 21.08 -7.62 -7.29
N LEU A 196 21.21 -6.30 -7.46
CA LEU A 196 22.39 -5.55 -7.03
C LEU A 196 22.60 -5.68 -5.51
N ALA A 197 21.54 -5.52 -4.71
CA ALA A 197 21.59 -5.70 -3.27
C ALA A 197 22.00 -7.13 -2.87
N GLN A 198 21.46 -8.15 -3.55
CA GLN A 198 21.85 -9.56 -3.36
C GLN A 198 23.33 -9.83 -3.66
N GLN A 199 23.91 -9.07 -4.59
CA GLN A 199 25.33 -9.14 -4.95
C GLN A 199 26.23 -8.31 -4.02
N GLY A 200 25.68 -7.71 -2.96
CA GLY A 200 26.41 -6.83 -2.05
C GLY A 200 26.64 -5.41 -2.60
N ARG A 201 26.11 -5.08 -3.79
CA ARG A 201 26.21 -3.77 -4.44
C ARG A 201 25.10 -2.84 -3.94
N GLN A 202 25.02 -2.68 -2.63
CA GLN A 202 23.94 -2.01 -1.92
C GLN A 202 23.81 -0.53 -2.29
N GLN A 203 24.93 0.20 -2.43
CA GLN A 203 24.89 1.60 -2.83
C GLN A 203 24.28 1.78 -4.23
N GLU A 204 24.68 0.93 -5.18
CA GLU A 204 24.14 0.98 -6.55
C GLU A 204 22.66 0.58 -6.60
N ALA A 205 22.24 -0.36 -5.75
CA ALA A 205 20.83 -0.71 -5.60
C ALA A 205 20.01 0.49 -5.09
N LEU A 206 20.51 1.17 -4.06
CA LEU A 206 19.86 2.35 -3.48
C LEU A 206 19.73 3.47 -4.52
N ASP A 207 20.81 3.77 -5.24
CA ASP A 207 20.81 4.81 -6.28
C ASP A 207 19.83 4.48 -7.42
N LEU A 208 19.76 3.21 -7.83
CA LEU A 208 18.82 2.74 -8.86
C LEU A 208 17.36 2.85 -8.40
N TRP A 209 17.06 2.52 -7.14
CA TRP A 209 15.70 2.65 -6.61
C TRP A 209 15.28 4.10 -6.42
N ILE A 210 16.20 4.98 -6.03
CA ILE A 210 15.94 6.43 -5.98
C ILE A 210 15.60 6.96 -7.38
N ASP A 211 16.39 6.57 -8.40
CA ASP A 211 16.10 6.95 -9.79
C ASP A 211 14.74 6.41 -10.26
N LEU A 212 14.42 5.15 -9.92
CA LEU A 212 13.11 4.56 -10.20
C LEU A 212 11.97 5.37 -9.54
N ALA A 213 12.08 5.65 -8.24
CA ALA A 213 11.08 6.40 -7.49
C ALA A 213 10.88 7.82 -8.03
N ASN A 214 11.96 8.46 -8.52
CA ASN A 214 11.91 9.80 -9.09
C ASN A 214 11.38 9.84 -10.53
N SER A 215 11.46 8.72 -11.25
CA SER A 215 11.06 8.62 -12.66
C SER A 215 9.55 8.49 -12.89
N ALA A 216 8.77 8.20 -11.84
CA ALA A 216 7.34 7.98 -11.95
C ALA A 216 6.51 8.92 -11.07
N SER A 217 5.20 8.96 -11.34
CA SER A 217 4.26 9.64 -10.47
C SER A 217 4.39 9.11 -9.04
N PRO A 218 4.43 9.98 -8.02
CA PRO A 218 4.40 9.55 -6.64
C PRO A 218 3.12 8.79 -6.23
N ASP A 219 2.04 8.88 -7.03
CA ASP A 219 0.78 8.13 -6.84
C ASP A 219 0.80 6.71 -7.47
N ALA A 220 1.90 6.32 -8.12
CA ALA A 220 1.97 5.00 -8.73
C ALA A 220 1.81 3.92 -7.64
N PRO A 221 0.98 2.88 -7.85
CA PRO A 221 0.64 1.91 -6.79
C PRO A 221 1.84 1.26 -6.09
N TRP A 222 2.96 1.12 -6.80
CA TRP A 222 4.20 0.52 -6.33
C TRP A 222 5.16 1.48 -5.62
N GLN A 223 4.90 2.80 -5.61
CA GLN A 223 5.81 3.82 -5.03
C GLN A 223 6.03 3.63 -3.54
N ALA A 224 4.98 3.25 -2.81
CA ALA A 224 5.05 3.06 -1.37
C ALA A 224 6.05 1.95 -1.01
N ASP A 225 6.04 0.86 -1.78
CA ASP A 225 6.95 -0.27 -1.55
C ASP A 225 8.39 0.09 -1.89
N VAL A 226 8.63 0.72 -3.04
CA VAL A 226 9.96 1.16 -3.45
C VAL A 226 10.55 2.16 -2.43
N ARG A 227 9.77 3.12 -1.93
CA ARG A 227 10.22 4.09 -0.92
C ARG A 227 10.50 3.44 0.43
N ARG A 228 9.74 2.42 0.81
CA ARG A 228 10.00 1.62 2.02
C ARG A 228 11.37 0.95 1.91
N ASP A 229 11.63 0.29 0.79
CA ASP A 229 12.89 -0.44 0.55
C ASP A 229 14.09 0.51 0.49
N ILE A 230 13.92 1.69 -0.12
CA ILE A 230 14.93 2.76 -0.12
C ILE A 230 15.28 3.18 1.31
N ASN A 231 14.27 3.47 2.14
CA ASN A 231 14.50 3.94 3.50
C ASN A 231 15.13 2.85 4.39
N GLN A 232 14.72 1.59 4.21
CA GLN A 232 15.34 0.47 4.91
C GLN A 232 16.82 0.36 4.55
N LEU A 233 17.13 0.27 3.24
CA LEU A 233 18.50 0.11 2.76
C LEU A 233 19.37 1.32 3.11
N ALA A 234 18.81 2.54 3.03
CA ALA A 234 19.48 3.76 3.45
C ALA A 234 19.82 3.76 4.94
N GLY A 235 18.90 3.29 5.79
CA GLY A 235 19.13 3.14 7.23
C GLY A 235 20.24 2.13 7.56
N GLU A 236 20.27 1.01 6.85
CA GLU A 236 21.33 0.00 6.98
C GLU A 236 22.71 0.53 6.53
N LEU A 237 22.72 1.37 5.49
CA LEU A 237 23.94 2.03 4.98
C LEU A 237 24.33 3.29 5.75
N GLY A 238 23.49 3.79 6.66
CA GLY A 238 23.68 5.08 7.32
C GLY A 238 23.69 6.27 6.34
N THR A 239 23.01 6.16 5.21
CA THR A 239 22.95 7.18 4.15
C THR A 239 21.70 8.03 4.28
N ASP A 240 21.83 9.36 4.28
CA ASP A 240 20.67 10.25 4.20
C ASP A 240 20.15 10.36 2.76
N VAL A 241 18.86 10.06 2.57
CA VAL A 241 18.17 10.09 1.28
C VAL A 241 17.07 11.16 1.22
N SER A 242 16.87 11.93 2.29
CA SER A 242 15.77 12.89 2.44
C SER A 242 15.76 13.99 1.36
N GLY A 243 16.93 14.37 0.84
CA GLY A 243 17.07 15.33 -0.26
C GLY A 243 17.18 14.71 -1.66
N ARG A 244 17.09 13.38 -1.78
CA ARG A 244 17.31 12.64 -3.03
C ARG A 244 16.01 12.13 -3.65
N LEU A 245 14.94 12.06 -2.87
CA LEU A 245 13.62 11.62 -3.33
C LEU A 245 12.74 12.83 -3.66
N ASN A 246 12.07 12.77 -4.81
CA ASN A 246 11.01 13.70 -5.14
C ASN A 246 9.92 13.65 -4.05
N ALA A 247 9.34 14.80 -3.74
CA ALA A 247 8.27 14.90 -2.74
C ALA A 247 7.15 13.91 -3.10
N SER A 248 6.77 13.07 -2.14
CA SER A 248 5.51 12.34 -2.24
C SER A 248 4.38 13.35 -2.33
N PRO A 249 3.26 13.04 -3.01
CA PRO A 249 2.13 13.93 -2.95
C PRO A 249 1.68 14.00 -1.48
N PRO A 250 1.14 15.13 -1.01
CA PRO A 250 0.54 15.18 0.32
C PRO A 250 -0.47 14.03 0.41
N PRO A 251 -0.47 13.22 1.49
CA PRO A 251 -1.26 11.99 1.59
C PRO A 251 -2.73 12.28 1.33
N SER A 252 -3.09 12.11 0.08
CA SER A 252 -4.40 12.31 -0.50
C SER A 252 -4.46 11.19 -1.51
N MET A 253 -4.96 10.01 -1.10
CA MET A 253 -5.58 8.95 -1.93
C MET A 253 -5.49 7.57 -1.27
N THR A 254 -4.52 7.29 -0.39
CA THR A 254 -4.58 6.10 0.47
C THR A 254 -5.28 6.47 1.77
N GLY A 255 -6.40 5.82 2.10
CA GLY A 255 -7.35 6.14 3.18
C GLY A 255 -6.81 6.19 4.62
N GLN A 256 -5.51 6.41 4.84
CA GLN A 256 -4.94 6.83 6.11
C GLN A 256 -4.94 8.36 6.18
N PRO A 257 -5.28 8.98 7.32
CA PRO A 257 -5.10 10.42 7.48
C PRO A 257 -3.62 10.80 7.29
N PRO A 258 -3.33 12.06 6.94
CA PRO A 258 -1.97 12.57 7.03
C PRO A 258 -1.45 12.37 8.45
N ALA A 259 -0.29 11.72 8.61
CA ALA A 259 0.56 12.11 9.72
C ALA A 259 1.00 13.55 9.40
N LEU A 260 0.63 14.50 10.25
CA LEU A 260 1.02 15.89 10.11
C LEU A 260 2.55 15.96 10.28
N ASP A 261 3.29 16.07 9.19
CA ASP A 261 4.71 16.38 9.29
C ASP A 261 4.89 17.81 9.83
N ALA A 262 6.02 18.06 10.50
CA ALA A 262 6.26 19.34 11.18
C ALA A 262 6.25 20.54 10.21
N ALA A 263 6.56 20.31 8.94
CA ALA A 263 6.54 21.32 7.89
C ALA A 263 5.11 21.71 7.49
N THR A 264 4.21 20.74 7.40
CA THR A 264 2.77 20.96 7.13
C THR A 264 2.10 21.65 8.32
N VAL A 265 2.48 21.32 9.56
CA VAL A 265 1.98 22.03 10.76
C VAL A 265 2.44 23.49 10.77
N GLN A 266 3.69 23.78 10.38
CA GLN A 266 4.18 25.16 10.30
C GLN A 266 3.53 25.96 9.17
N ALA A 267 3.31 25.35 8.00
CA ALA A 267 2.59 25.98 6.90
C ALA A 267 1.12 26.24 7.26
N ALA A 268 0.46 25.28 7.92
CA ALA A 268 -0.91 25.45 8.42
C ALA A 268 -1.01 26.56 9.47
N ASN A 269 -0.04 26.67 10.38
CA ASN A 269 0.04 27.73 11.40
C ASN A 269 0.30 29.13 10.82
N SER A 270 0.71 29.23 9.56
CA SER A 270 1.02 30.49 8.87
C SER A 270 -0.19 31.08 8.12
N LEU A 271 -1.30 30.33 8.03
CA LEU A 271 -2.54 30.81 7.41
C LEU A 271 -3.33 31.74 8.37
N PRO A 272 -4.19 32.63 7.87
CA PRO A 272 -5.13 33.38 8.70
C PRO A 272 -6.03 32.42 9.51
N PRO A 273 -6.35 32.69 10.79
CA PRO A 273 -7.14 31.79 11.63
C PRO A 273 -8.48 31.34 11.02
N SER A 274 -9.17 32.24 10.31
CA SER A 274 -10.42 31.95 9.61
C SER A 274 -10.27 30.98 8.43
N GLU A 275 -9.10 30.98 7.78
CA GLU A 275 -8.81 30.09 6.65
C GLU A 275 -8.36 28.70 7.14
N GLN A 276 -7.62 28.66 8.25
CA GLN A 276 -7.30 27.41 8.96
C GLN A 276 -8.58 26.68 9.40
N GLU A 277 -9.55 27.39 9.99
CA GLU A 277 -10.82 26.82 10.43
C GLU A 277 -11.63 26.24 9.27
N ALA A 278 -11.74 26.96 8.14
CA ALA A 278 -12.44 26.50 6.95
C ALA A 278 -11.77 25.28 6.31
N MET A 279 -10.44 25.21 6.34
CA MET A 279 -9.70 24.06 5.85
C MET A 279 -9.91 22.83 6.75
N ILE A 280 -9.81 22.99 8.07
CA ILE A 280 -10.07 21.93 9.05
C ILE A 280 -11.49 21.41 8.90
N GLU A 281 -12.47 22.30 8.69
CA GLU A 281 -13.86 21.89 8.47
C GLU A 281 -14.03 21.01 7.23
N LYS A 282 -13.44 21.41 6.10
CA LYS A 282 -13.46 20.60 4.87
C LYS A 282 -12.79 19.25 5.07
N MET A 283 -11.68 19.20 5.82
CA MET A 283 -10.98 17.94 6.12
C MET A 283 -11.83 17.00 6.99
N VAL A 284 -12.51 17.53 8.02
CA VAL A 284 -13.39 16.76 8.91
C VAL A 284 -14.62 16.25 8.16
N GLU A 285 -15.21 17.06 7.28
CA GLU A 285 -16.39 16.65 6.49
C GLU A 285 -16.02 15.67 5.38
N GLY A 286 -14.84 15.82 4.77
CA GLY A 286 -14.28 14.84 3.85
C GLY A 286 -14.03 13.48 4.52
N LEU A 287 -13.54 13.48 5.77
CA LEU A 287 -13.40 12.27 6.58
C LEU A 287 -14.76 11.63 6.87
N ALA A 288 -15.77 12.41 7.29
CA ALA A 288 -17.11 11.92 7.55
C ALA A 288 -17.77 11.30 6.30
N THR A 289 -17.61 11.94 5.15
CA THR A 289 -18.12 11.44 3.87
C THR A 289 -17.45 10.12 3.49
N ARG A 290 -16.12 10.03 3.63
CA ARG A 290 -15.37 8.81 3.33
C ARG A 290 -15.78 7.65 4.21
N LEU A 291 -15.96 7.88 5.51
CA LEU A 291 -16.35 6.83 6.46
C LEU A 291 -17.77 6.30 6.21
N LYS A 292 -18.65 7.10 5.59
CA LYS A 292 -19.95 6.60 5.12
C LYS A 292 -19.80 5.66 3.91
N SER A 293 -18.82 5.90 3.05
CA SER A 293 -18.53 5.08 1.87
C SER A 293 -17.68 3.84 2.18
N ASN A 294 -16.76 3.94 3.15
CA ASN A 294 -15.96 2.83 3.66
C ASN A 294 -16.14 2.72 5.20
N PRO A 295 -17.16 2.00 5.65
CA PRO A 295 -17.56 1.99 7.06
C PRO A 295 -16.67 1.15 7.99
N ASP A 296 -15.86 0.23 7.46
CA ASP A 296 -14.97 -0.65 8.26
C ASP A 296 -13.62 0.02 8.56
N ASP A 297 -13.66 1.18 9.21
CA ASP A 297 -12.48 1.93 9.65
C ASP A 297 -12.66 2.45 11.09
N PRO A 298 -12.37 1.61 12.11
CA PRO A 298 -12.52 1.97 13.51
C PRO A 298 -11.68 3.19 13.93
N GLU A 299 -10.47 3.31 13.38
CA GLU A 299 -9.55 4.40 13.70
C GLU A 299 -10.01 5.72 13.10
N GLY A 300 -10.54 5.69 11.88
CA GLY A 300 -11.16 6.83 11.23
C GLY A 300 -12.38 7.34 11.98
N TRP A 301 -13.28 6.46 12.42
CA TRP A 301 -14.43 6.82 13.24
C TRP A 301 -14.01 7.45 14.58
N ALA A 302 -13.03 6.86 15.26
CA ALA A 302 -12.48 7.42 16.50
C ALA A 302 -11.90 8.82 16.28
N ARG A 303 -11.17 9.05 15.18
CA ARG A 303 -10.59 10.34 14.84
C ARG A 303 -11.64 11.40 14.52
N LEU A 304 -12.69 11.04 13.79
CA LEU A 304 -13.81 11.93 13.47
C LEU A 304 -14.51 12.39 14.75
N ILE A 305 -14.80 11.46 15.66
CA ILE A 305 -15.44 11.75 16.96
C ILE A 305 -14.59 12.72 17.79
N ARG A 306 -13.28 12.46 17.94
CA ARG A 306 -12.38 13.37 18.67
C ARG A 306 -12.36 14.77 18.02
N SER A 307 -12.25 14.83 16.69
CA SER A 307 -12.18 16.09 15.98
C SER A 307 -13.46 16.92 16.12
N ARG A 308 -14.64 16.28 16.10
CA ARG A 308 -15.92 16.98 16.29
C ARG A 308 -16.10 17.45 17.74
N MET A 309 -15.67 16.67 18.73
CA MET A 309 -15.75 17.06 20.14
C MET A 309 -14.83 18.25 20.49
N VAL A 310 -13.61 18.29 19.95
CA VAL A 310 -12.70 19.45 20.11
C VAL A 310 -13.31 20.74 19.54
N ARG A 311 -14.17 20.61 18.52
CA ARG A 311 -14.86 21.73 17.87
C ARG A 311 -16.22 22.06 18.50
N GLY A 312 -16.60 21.40 19.59
CA GLY A 312 -17.90 21.59 20.25
C GLY A 312 -19.10 21.03 19.47
N GLN A 313 -18.86 20.20 18.44
CA GLN A 313 -19.89 19.62 17.58
C GLN A 313 -20.47 18.31 18.18
N ALA A 314 -20.95 18.37 19.43
CA ALA A 314 -21.34 17.19 20.21
C ALA A 314 -22.47 16.36 19.58
N GLU A 315 -23.50 17.03 19.03
CA GLU A 315 -24.62 16.35 18.35
C GLU A 315 -24.17 15.61 17.09
N GLN A 316 -23.22 16.17 16.36
CA GLN A 316 -22.65 15.56 15.17
C GLN A 316 -21.76 14.36 15.52
N ALA A 317 -20.96 14.46 16.58
CA ALA A 317 -20.15 13.35 17.10
C ALA A 317 -21.04 12.18 17.57
N LYS A 318 -22.18 12.48 18.21
CA LYS A 318 -23.18 11.48 18.61
C LYS A 318 -23.81 10.76 17.42
N ALA A 319 -24.14 11.50 16.36
CA ALA A 319 -24.67 10.91 15.12
C ALA A 319 -23.65 10.01 14.41
N ASP A 320 -22.38 10.42 14.36
CA ASP A 320 -21.31 9.59 13.79
C ASP A 320 -21.05 8.34 14.63
N LEU A 321 -21.06 8.46 15.96
CA LEU A 321 -20.90 7.31 16.85
C LEU A 321 -22.02 6.27 16.62
N ALA A 322 -23.27 6.72 16.46
CA ALA A 322 -24.38 5.83 16.14
C ALA A 322 -24.18 5.14 14.78
N THR A 323 -23.60 5.84 13.81
CA THR A 323 -23.30 5.30 12.48
C THR A 323 -22.14 4.30 12.55
N ALA A 324 -21.06 4.64 13.24
CA ALA A 324 -19.90 3.79 13.48
C ALA A 324 -20.27 2.48 14.20
N ARG A 325 -21.16 2.54 15.19
CA ARG A 325 -21.64 1.34 15.91
C ARG A 325 -22.38 0.37 14.99
N LYS A 326 -23.17 0.88 14.05
CA LYS A 326 -23.89 0.06 13.06
C LYS A 326 -22.91 -0.53 12.04
N ALA A 327 -22.00 0.31 11.54
CA ALA A 327 -20.95 -0.05 10.60
C ALA A 327 -20.03 -1.16 11.12
N LEU A 328 -19.63 -1.08 12.38
CA LEU A 328 -18.65 -1.97 13.01
C LEU A 328 -19.29 -3.10 13.82
N ALA A 329 -20.58 -3.40 13.62
CA ALA A 329 -21.28 -4.43 14.39
C ALA A 329 -20.64 -5.83 14.27
N GLY A 330 -19.99 -6.13 13.14
CA GLY A 330 -19.20 -7.36 12.93
C GLY A 330 -17.75 -7.29 13.42
N ASN A 331 -17.27 -6.12 13.85
CA ASN A 331 -15.89 -5.86 14.24
C ASN A 331 -15.83 -5.49 15.75
N SER A 332 -15.78 -6.51 16.61
CA SER A 332 -15.86 -6.35 18.06
C SER A 332 -14.73 -5.50 18.66
N GLN A 333 -13.51 -5.64 18.12
CA GLN A 333 -12.35 -4.84 18.54
C GLN A 333 -12.49 -3.38 18.10
N GLY A 334 -12.92 -3.14 16.86
CA GLY A 334 -13.17 -1.80 16.34
C GLY A 334 -14.30 -1.07 17.08
N LEU A 335 -15.37 -1.79 17.39
CA LEU A 335 -16.49 -1.27 18.18
C LEU A 335 -16.05 -0.86 19.59
N ALA A 336 -15.18 -1.65 20.23
CA ALA A 336 -14.61 -1.32 21.54
C ALA A 336 -13.77 -0.04 21.49
N LEU A 337 -12.92 0.12 20.48
CA LEU A 337 -12.09 1.32 20.28
C LEU A 337 -12.93 2.59 20.14
N VAL A 338 -13.96 2.55 19.29
CA VAL A 338 -14.83 3.70 19.00
C VAL A 338 -15.66 4.08 20.22
N ASN A 339 -16.19 3.09 20.95
CA ASN A 339 -16.92 3.33 22.20
C ASN A 339 -16.03 3.91 23.29
N ALA A 340 -14.83 3.36 23.49
CA ALA A 340 -13.87 3.87 24.45
C ALA A 340 -13.48 5.32 24.12
N THR A 341 -13.25 5.62 22.84
CA THR A 341 -12.95 6.97 22.38
C THR A 341 -14.12 7.93 22.66
N ALA A 342 -15.36 7.53 22.37
CA ALA A 342 -16.52 8.38 22.63
C ALA A 342 -16.73 8.68 24.12
N SER A 343 -16.49 7.69 25.00
CA SER A 343 -16.50 7.90 26.45
C SER A 343 -15.37 8.81 26.92
N GLU A 344 -14.16 8.63 26.37
CA GLU A 344 -12.98 9.45 26.68
C GLU A 344 -13.21 10.94 26.38
N VAL A 345 -13.80 11.25 25.22
CA VAL A 345 -14.06 12.64 24.82
C VAL A 345 -15.43 13.18 25.26
N GLY A 346 -16.19 12.42 26.04
CA GLY A 346 -17.45 12.89 26.64
C GLY A 346 -18.60 13.09 25.66
N VAL A 347 -18.73 12.24 24.63
CA VAL A 347 -19.90 12.28 23.73
C VAL A 347 -21.18 11.94 24.54
N PRO A 348 -22.22 12.79 24.50
CA PRO A 348 -23.43 12.65 25.33
C PRO A 348 -24.46 11.62 24.82
#